data_AF-A0A950RCY3-F1
#
_entry.id   AF-A0A950RCY3-F1
#
_cell.length_a   1.000
_cell.length_b   1.000
_cell.length_c   1.000
_cell.angle_alpha   90.00
_cell.angle_beta   90.00
_cell.angle_gamma   90.00
#
_symmetry.space_group_name_H-M   'P 1'
#
loop_
_entity.id
_entity.type
_entity.pdbx_description
1 polymer ?
#
loop_
_entity_poly.entity_id
_entity_poly.type
_entity_poly.pdbx_seq_one_letter_code
_entity_poly.pdbx_strand_id
1 'polypeptide(L)'
;MPAIASLESGYYRVPLETTLSDSTHGTMLDFELNTLRVRDAEGAEGVGYTYTCGRNGAAIDAILSRDIPEQVVGADADRIEFLWNKVWWGQHYGGRGGPSVLALSALDMALWDLKARRLGQPLWRLLGGHDPRVPCYAGGIDLDLPLDGLLRQTDDNLAKGFRAIKMKVGRARLSEDVARVRAMREHLGEGFPLMVDANMKWSADEAIRAARALLPFDPVWLEEPVIPDDIAGQARVVREGGLPVAAGENLRSLWEFRHLIEAGGVTYPEPDVTNCGGVTAFMKVAHLAEAFNLPVTSDGAHDVTVHLLAAVPNRSYLEAHGF
;
A
#
# COMPACT_ATOMS: atom_id res chain seq x y z
N MET A 1 -0.11 34.05 -2.40
CA MET A 1 0.52 32.84 -1.82
C MET A 1 -0.63 32.03 -1.27
N PRO A 2 -0.74 30.74 -1.60
CA PRO A 2 -1.80 29.87 -1.11
C PRO A 2 -1.58 29.50 0.35
N ALA A 3 -1.74 30.47 1.24
CA ALA A 3 -1.64 30.22 2.66
C ALA A 3 -2.76 29.26 3.08
N ILE A 4 -2.42 28.20 3.82
CA ILE A 4 -3.39 27.26 4.37
C ILE A 4 -4.28 28.02 5.35
N ALA A 5 -5.57 28.15 5.04
CA ALA A 5 -6.54 28.89 5.83
C ALA A 5 -7.21 28.01 6.89
N SER A 6 -7.60 26.79 6.51
CA SER A 6 -8.25 25.85 7.43
C SER A 6 -8.05 24.40 7.01
N LEU A 7 -8.24 23.51 7.99
CA LEU A 7 -8.27 22.07 7.81
C LEU A 7 -9.56 21.53 8.44
N GLU A 8 -10.16 20.54 7.79
CA GLU A 8 -11.35 19.84 8.25
C GLU A 8 -11.09 18.33 8.18
N SER A 9 -10.99 17.67 9.34
CA SER A 9 -10.86 16.21 9.41
C SER A 9 -12.23 15.54 9.49
N GLY A 10 -12.30 14.32 8.96
CA GLY A 10 -13.47 13.45 9.10
C GLY A 10 -13.03 12.04 9.47
N TYR A 11 -13.78 11.39 10.36
CA TYR A 11 -13.53 10.02 10.80
C TYR A 11 -14.80 9.19 10.64
N TYR A 12 -14.69 8.10 9.90
CA TYR A 12 -15.81 7.24 9.52
C TYR A 12 -15.46 5.77 9.79
N ARG A 13 -16.49 4.96 10.05
CA ARG A 13 -16.40 3.50 10.01
C ARG A 13 -17.28 3.01 8.88
N VAL A 14 -16.66 2.38 7.89
CA VAL A 14 -17.33 1.95 6.65
C VAL A 14 -17.53 0.43 6.72
N PRO A 15 -18.78 -0.05 6.76
CA PRO A 15 -19.05 -1.49 6.79
C PRO A 15 -18.66 -2.15 5.46
N LEU A 16 -18.09 -3.34 5.54
CA LEU A 16 -17.81 -4.17 4.37
C LEU A 16 -19.06 -4.96 3.96
N GLU A 17 -19.29 -5.11 2.65
CA GLU A 17 -20.40 -5.92 2.13
C GLU A 17 -20.24 -7.41 2.48
N THR A 18 -19.00 -7.88 2.57
CA THR A 18 -18.65 -9.25 2.91
C THR A 18 -17.59 -9.28 4.01
N THR A 19 -17.62 -10.33 4.83
CA THR A 19 -16.56 -10.57 5.81
C THR A 19 -15.28 -10.97 5.08
N LEU A 20 -14.19 -10.27 5.39
CA LEU A 20 -12.86 -10.54 4.86
C LEU A 20 -11.94 -11.12 5.95
N SER A 21 -10.96 -11.93 5.56
CA SER A 21 -9.92 -12.41 6.50
C SER A 21 -8.56 -12.72 5.86
N ASP A 22 -7.51 -12.52 6.65
CA ASP A 22 -6.13 -12.89 6.31
C ASP A 22 -5.45 -13.65 7.47
N SER A 23 -4.14 -13.86 7.34
CA SER A 23 -3.37 -14.74 8.22
C SER A 23 -3.03 -14.14 9.60
N THR A 24 -3.11 -12.81 9.76
CA THR A 24 -2.61 -12.05 10.94
C THR A 24 -3.54 -10.97 11.47
N HIS A 25 -4.38 -10.36 10.64
CA HIS A 25 -5.35 -9.31 11.01
C HIS A 25 -6.73 -9.88 11.35
N GLY A 26 -6.96 -11.17 11.09
CA GLY A 26 -8.18 -11.87 11.50
C GLY A 26 -9.40 -11.43 10.70
N THR A 27 -10.56 -11.40 11.35
CA THR A 27 -11.84 -11.09 10.70
C THR A 27 -12.08 -9.58 10.60
N MET A 28 -12.33 -9.09 9.40
CA MET A 28 -12.66 -7.70 9.09
C MET A 28 -14.14 -7.57 8.70
N LEU A 29 -14.85 -6.67 9.39
CA LEU A 29 -16.28 -6.36 9.15
C LEU A 29 -16.51 -4.91 8.70
N ASP A 30 -15.57 -4.04 9.03
CA ASP A 30 -15.54 -2.63 8.68
C ASP A 30 -14.09 -2.17 8.62
N PHE A 31 -13.87 -1.02 7.98
CA PHE A 31 -12.61 -0.29 8.02
C PHE A 31 -12.85 1.14 8.52
N GLU A 32 -11.83 1.72 9.14
CA GLU A 32 -11.85 3.13 9.56
C GLU A 32 -11.31 3.98 8.42
N LEU A 33 -12.00 5.06 8.07
CA LEU A 33 -11.58 6.04 7.07
C LEU A 33 -11.36 7.40 7.75
N ASN A 34 -10.16 7.95 7.61
CA ASN A 34 -9.81 9.29 8.07
C ASN A 34 -9.56 10.19 6.85
N THR A 35 -10.36 11.24 6.70
CA THR A 35 -10.24 12.22 5.62
C THR A 35 -9.70 13.55 6.14
N LEU A 36 -9.04 14.31 5.27
CA LEU A 36 -8.59 15.66 5.55
C LEU A 36 -8.85 16.56 4.34
N ARG A 37 -9.62 17.61 4.53
CA ARG A 37 -9.77 18.70 3.55
C ARG A 37 -8.87 19.86 3.98
N VAL A 38 -8.05 20.36 3.06
CA VAL A 38 -7.20 21.54 3.26
C VAL A 38 -7.71 22.65 2.36
N ARG A 39 -8.06 23.80 2.93
CA ARG A 39 -8.48 24.99 2.18
C ARG A 39 -7.41 26.07 2.25
N ASP A 40 -7.10 26.68 1.12
CA ASP A 40 -6.24 27.87 1.09
C ASP A 40 -7.04 29.17 1.28
N ALA A 41 -6.34 30.28 1.47
CA ALA A 41 -6.92 31.61 1.65
C ALA A 41 -7.65 32.14 0.41
N GLU A 42 -7.47 31.51 -0.75
CA GLU A 42 -8.13 31.85 -2.01
C GLU A 42 -9.39 30.98 -2.25
N GLY A 43 -9.67 30.03 -1.35
CA GLY A 43 -10.85 29.17 -1.35
C GLY A 43 -10.69 27.87 -2.12
N ALA A 44 -9.51 27.57 -2.67
CA ALA A 44 -9.24 26.27 -3.28
C ALA A 44 -9.13 25.20 -2.19
N GLU A 45 -9.57 23.98 -2.51
CA GLU A 45 -9.60 22.84 -1.60
C GLU A 45 -8.84 21.66 -2.21
N GLY A 46 -8.04 20.99 -1.40
CA GLY A 46 -7.52 19.65 -1.69
C GLY A 46 -7.96 18.65 -0.63
N VAL A 47 -8.06 17.39 -1.04
CA VAL A 47 -8.53 16.28 -0.21
C VAL A 47 -7.49 15.17 -0.16
N GLY A 48 -7.23 14.67 1.04
CA GLY A 48 -6.43 13.49 1.28
C GLY A 48 -7.10 12.59 2.31
N TYR A 49 -6.65 11.34 2.40
CA TYR A 49 -7.21 10.39 3.34
C TYR A 49 -6.20 9.30 3.69
N THR A 50 -6.52 8.56 4.75
CA THR A 50 -5.88 7.29 5.12
C THR A 50 -6.96 6.37 5.67
N TYR A 51 -6.68 5.06 5.72
CA TYR A 51 -7.59 4.10 6.34
C TYR A 51 -6.85 3.15 7.27
N THR A 52 -7.61 2.40 8.07
CA THR A 52 -7.09 1.29 8.88
C THR A 52 -8.10 0.15 8.94
N CYS A 53 -7.63 -1.05 9.27
CA CYS A 53 -8.47 -2.23 9.48
C CYS A 53 -8.98 -2.30 10.93
N GLY A 54 -9.85 -1.35 11.31
CA GLY A 54 -10.65 -1.38 12.54
C GLY A 54 -9.95 -0.94 13.83
N ARG A 55 -8.69 -0.47 13.75
CA ARG A 55 -7.95 0.11 14.88
C ARG A 55 -7.14 1.33 14.47
N ASN A 56 -6.98 2.26 15.42
CA ASN A 56 -6.21 3.50 15.34
C ASN A 56 -6.85 4.68 14.60
N GLY A 57 -8.01 4.52 13.95
CA GLY A 57 -8.68 5.62 13.23
C GLY A 57 -8.97 6.83 14.11
N ALA A 58 -9.42 6.60 15.35
CA ALA A 58 -9.62 7.69 16.33
C ALA A 58 -8.31 8.39 16.76
N ALA A 59 -7.19 7.65 16.82
CA ALA A 59 -5.89 8.25 17.13
C ALA A 59 -5.39 9.13 15.98
N ILE A 60 -5.60 8.68 14.74
CA ILE A 60 -5.29 9.44 13.52
C ILE A 60 -6.14 10.71 13.48
N ASP A 61 -7.44 10.61 13.73
CA ASP A 61 -8.34 11.78 13.75
C ASP A 61 -7.91 12.83 14.80
N ALA A 62 -7.47 12.39 15.98
CA ALA A 62 -6.97 13.30 17.01
C ALA A 62 -5.71 14.06 16.54
N ILE A 63 -4.82 13.42 15.77
CA ILE A 63 -3.63 14.06 15.19
C ILE A 63 -4.04 15.05 14.07
N LEU A 64 -4.97 14.65 13.20
CA LEU A 64 -5.48 15.47 12.10
C LEU A 64 -6.25 16.70 12.58
N SER A 65 -7.07 16.57 13.62
CA SER A 65 -7.94 17.64 14.13
C SER A 65 -7.21 18.60 15.09
N ARG A 66 -6.18 18.14 15.79
CA ARG A 66 -5.47 18.93 16.81
C ARG A 66 -4.05 19.28 16.40
N ASP A 67 -3.21 18.28 16.18
CA ASP A 67 -1.75 18.50 16.13
C ASP A 67 -1.26 19.02 14.77
N ILE A 68 -1.87 18.55 13.66
CA ILE A 68 -1.50 19.00 12.32
C ILE A 68 -1.84 20.50 12.09
N PRO A 69 -3.05 20.99 12.42
CA PRO A 69 -3.41 22.40 12.23
C PRO A 69 -2.44 23.38 12.92
N GLU A 70 -2.01 23.07 14.14
CA GLU A 70 -1.03 23.88 14.91
C GLU A 70 0.30 24.06 14.16
N GLN A 71 0.64 23.13 13.26
CA GLN A 71 1.89 23.12 12.53
C GLN A 71 1.79 23.75 11.14
N VAL A 72 0.62 23.75 10.49
CA VAL A 72 0.53 24.09 9.05
C VAL A 72 -0.38 25.26 8.72
N VAL A 73 -1.32 25.66 9.58
CA VAL A 73 -2.18 26.83 9.32
C VAL A 73 -1.34 28.10 9.16
N GLY A 74 -1.67 28.89 8.14
CA GLY A 74 -0.94 30.11 7.74
C GLY A 74 0.32 29.87 6.93
N ALA A 75 0.77 28.62 6.78
CA ALA A 75 1.92 28.29 5.95
C ALA A 75 1.55 28.24 4.45
N ASP A 76 2.53 28.46 3.59
CA ASP A 76 2.37 28.37 2.14
C ASP A 76 2.20 26.90 1.69
N ALA A 77 1.02 26.55 1.18
CA ALA A 77 0.67 25.21 0.75
C ALA A 77 1.53 24.68 -0.41
N ASP A 78 2.16 25.55 -1.22
CA ASP A 78 3.00 25.11 -2.34
C ASP A 78 4.36 24.55 -1.86
N ARG A 79 4.73 24.78 -0.59
CA ARG A 79 5.96 24.28 0.03
C ARG A 79 5.80 22.87 0.62
N ILE A 80 5.22 21.96 -0.16
CA ILE A 80 4.85 20.59 0.28
C ILE A 80 6.03 19.85 0.95
N GLU A 81 7.21 19.82 0.31
CA GLU A 81 8.41 19.17 0.89
C GLU A 81 8.83 19.75 2.25
N PHE A 82 8.70 21.07 2.42
CA PHE A 82 8.99 21.73 3.69
C PHE A 82 7.92 21.40 4.75
N LEU A 83 6.64 21.40 4.38
CA LEU A 83 5.55 21.05 5.29
C LEU A 83 5.63 19.59 5.72
N TRP A 84 5.92 18.68 4.79
CA TRP A 84 6.17 17.28 5.07
C TRP A 84 7.28 17.12 6.10
N ASN A 85 8.43 17.76 5.87
CA ASN A 85 9.58 17.70 6.78
C ASN A 85 9.26 18.33 8.14
N LYS A 86 8.56 19.47 8.16
CA LYS A 86 8.13 20.16 9.39
C LYS A 86 7.26 19.25 10.25
N VAL A 87 6.23 18.63 9.67
CA VAL A 87 5.28 17.78 10.41
C VAL A 87 5.94 16.48 10.85
N TRP A 88 6.77 15.85 9.99
CA TRP A 88 7.57 14.68 10.36
C TRP A 88 8.42 14.96 11.61
N TRP A 89 9.13 16.09 11.65
CA TRP A 89 9.98 16.44 12.79
C TRP A 89 9.21 16.96 14.00
N GLY A 90 8.10 17.68 13.79
CA GLY A 90 7.21 18.13 14.86
C GLY A 90 6.56 16.96 15.61
N GLN A 91 6.27 15.86 14.90
CA GLN A 91 5.68 14.64 15.46
C GLN A 91 6.72 13.55 15.80
N HIS A 92 8.02 13.84 15.67
CA HIS A 92 9.05 12.80 15.70
C HIS A 92 9.13 12.06 17.04
N TYR A 93 8.98 12.80 18.15
CA TYR A 93 8.97 12.22 19.49
C TYR A 93 7.69 11.41 19.70
N GLY A 94 7.79 10.09 19.56
CA GLY A 94 6.67 9.16 19.67
C GLY A 94 5.93 8.86 18.35
N GLY A 95 6.36 9.43 17.21
CA GLY A 95 5.62 9.34 15.95
C GLY A 95 6.38 8.82 14.73
N ARG A 96 7.57 8.23 14.87
CA ARG A 96 8.37 7.63 13.77
C ARG A 96 7.74 6.37 13.14
N GLY A 97 6.46 6.42 12.80
CA GLY A 97 5.64 5.32 12.33
C GLY A 97 4.19 5.45 12.85
N GLY A 98 3.39 4.42 12.63
CA GLY A 98 2.05 4.31 13.21
C GLY A 98 1.12 5.49 12.85
N PRO A 99 0.16 5.84 13.74
CA PRO A 99 -0.89 6.84 13.46
C PRO A 99 -0.37 8.20 12.97
N SER A 100 0.81 8.63 13.45
CA SER A 100 1.40 9.91 13.06
C SER A 100 1.78 9.96 11.59
N VAL A 101 2.27 8.85 11.02
CA VAL A 101 2.63 8.79 9.59
C VAL A 101 1.38 8.65 8.71
N LEU A 102 0.38 7.92 9.17
CA LEU A 102 -0.91 7.83 8.45
C LEU A 102 -1.58 9.22 8.39
N ALA A 103 -1.57 9.97 9.50
CA ALA A 103 -2.05 11.36 9.51
C ALA A 103 -1.22 12.29 8.60
N LEU A 104 0.12 12.14 8.60
CA LEU A 104 1.00 12.85 7.67
C LEU A 104 0.69 12.52 6.21
N SER A 105 0.36 11.27 5.91
CA SER A 105 -0.01 10.82 4.56
C SER A 105 -1.29 11.50 4.07
N ALA A 106 -2.33 11.54 4.91
CA ALA A 106 -3.58 12.24 4.59
C ALA A 106 -3.35 13.75 4.35
N LEU A 107 -2.49 14.39 5.14
CA LEU A 107 -2.09 15.78 4.91
C LEU A 107 -1.36 15.97 3.59
N ASP A 108 -0.34 15.16 3.33
CA ASP A 108 0.48 15.27 2.14
C ASP A 108 -0.34 15.06 0.86
N MET A 109 -1.24 14.07 0.85
CA MET A 109 -2.19 13.85 -0.24
C MET A 109 -3.09 15.06 -0.46
N ALA A 110 -3.64 15.66 0.61
CA ALA A 110 -4.48 16.85 0.50
C ALA A 110 -3.73 18.06 -0.08
N LEU A 111 -2.46 18.24 0.27
CA LEU A 111 -1.63 19.30 -0.28
C LEU A 111 -1.32 19.09 -1.77
N TRP A 112 -1.05 17.85 -2.18
CA TRP A 112 -0.84 17.51 -3.59
C TRP A 112 -2.11 17.64 -4.43
N ASP A 113 -3.27 17.24 -3.91
CA ASP A 113 -4.56 17.44 -4.57
C ASP A 113 -4.88 18.95 -4.71
N LEU A 114 -4.68 19.74 -3.64
CA LEU A 114 -4.85 21.20 -3.67
C LEU A 114 -3.99 21.83 -4.77
N LYS A 115 -2.71 21.44 -4.84
CA LYS A 115 -1.77 21.94 -5.85
C LYS A 115 -2.19 21.53 -7.26
N ALA A 116 -2.55 20.26 -7.46
CA ALA A 116 -3.00 19.75 -8.76
C ALA A 116 -4.25 20.48 -9.26
N ARG A 117 -5.24 20.71 -8.38
CA ARG A 117 -6.48 21.43 -8.68
C ARG A 117 -6.22 22.90 -9.04
N ARG A 118 -5.40 23.61 -8.26
CA ARG A 118 -5.04 25.01 -8.54
C ARG A 118 -4.31 25.17 -9.87
N LEU A 119 -3.50 24.18 -10.25
CA LEU A 119 -2.80 24.15 -11.54
C LEU A 119 -3.65 23.60 -12.69
N GLY A 120 -4.85 23.05 -12.41
CA GLY A 120 -5.68 22.41 -13.42
C GLY A 120 -5.00 21.22 -14.12
N GLN A 121 -4.13 20.48 -13.40
CA GLN A 121 -3.39 19.34 -13.94
C GLN A 121 -3.73 18.06 -13.19
N PRO A 122 -3.83 16.91 -13.87
CA PRO A 122 -3.92 15.64 -13.17
C PRO A 122 -2.60 15.33 -12.45
N LEU A 123 -2.68 14.74 -11.25
CA LEU A 123 -1.53 14.51 -10.38
C LEU A 123 -0.40 13.74 -11.07
N TRP A 124 -0.71 12.69 -11.84
CA TRP A 124 0.28 11.88 -12.55
C TRP A 124 1.19 12.68 -13.50
N ARG A 125 0.66 13.75 -14.13
CA ARG A 125 1.46 14.64 -15.00
C ARG A 125 2.33 15.55 -14.17
N LEU A 126 1.79 16.08 -13.07
CA LEU A 126 2.51 16.97 -12.17
C LEU A 126 3.72 16.26 -11.51
N LEU A 127 3.62 14.96 -11.28
CA LEU A 127 4.65 14.13 -10.66
C LEU A 127 5.77 13.68 -11.62
N GLY A 128 5.61 13.85 -12.94
CA GLY A 128 6.64 13.51 -13.93
C GLY A 128 6.06 13.00 -15.25
N GLY A 129 4.96 12.24 -15.19
CA GLY A 129 4.17 11.83 -16.35
C GLY A 129 4.81 10.77 -17.25
N HIS A 130 4.67 9.49 -16.90
CA HIS A 130 5.15 8.37 -17.72
C HIS A 130 4.07 7.83 -18.67
N ASP A 131 3.07 7.11 -18.16
CA ASP A 131 1.94 6.62 -18.97
C ASP A 131 0.72 6.42 -18.06
N PRO A 132 -0.44 7.02 -18.39
CA PRO A 132 -1.65 6.97 -17.57
C PRO A 132 -2.32 5.58 -17.50
N ARG A 133 -1.89 4.60 -18.31
CA ARG A 133 -2.40 3.23 -18.26
C ARG A 133 -1.52 2.37 -17.36
N VAL A 134 -1.97 2.21 -16.12
CA VAL A 134 -1.31 1.38 -15.11
C VAL A 134 -1.91 -0.03 -15.14
N PRO A 135 -1.12 -1.10 -15.29
CA PRO A 135 -1.63 -2.46 -15.16
C PRO A 135 -2.07 -2.69 -13.71
N CYS A 136 -3.15 -3.44 -13.48
CA CYS A 136 -3.65 -3.73 -12.14
C CYS A 136 -3.93 -5.22 -11.94
N TYR A 137 -3.95 -5.64 -10.68
CA TYR A 137 -4.40 -6.96 -10.24
C TYR A 137 -5.51 -6.85 -9.22
N ALA A 138 -6.37 -7.87 -9.13
CA ALA A 138 -7.37 -7.93 -8.06
C ALA A 138 -6.74 -8.53 -6.81
N GLY A 139 -6.67 -7.75 -5.73
CA GLY A 139 -6.17 -8.17 -4.42
C GLY A 139 -7.27 -8.77 -3.57
N GLY A 140 -7.32 -10.10 -3.44
CA GLY A 140 -8.29 -10.79 -2.60
C GLY A 140 -7.86 -10.86 -1.13
N ILE A 141 -8.82 -10.70 -0.20
CA ILE A 141 -8.65 -10.97 1.23
C ILE A 141 -9.46 -12.24 1.55
N ASP A 142 -8.93 -13.38 1.11
CA ASP A 142 -9.69 -14.60 0.82
C ASP A 142 -9.16 -15.86 1.54
N LEU A 143 -8.39 -15.70 2.62
CA LEU A 143 -7.69 -16.81 3.25
C LEU A 143 -8.66 -17.91 3.69
N ASP A 144 -9.78 -17.54 4.29
CA ASP A 144 -10.79 -18.48 4.79
C ASP A 144 -11.88 -18.84 3.77
N LEU A 145 -11.88 -18.24 2.57
CA LEU A 145 -12.84 -18.64 1.54
C LEU A 145 -12.67 -20.13 1.21
N PRO A 146 -13.75 -20.92 1.19
CA PRO A 146 -13.75 -22.25 0.60
C PRO A 146 -13.25 -22.19 -0.85
N LEU A 147 -12.67 -23.29 -1.33
CA LEU A 147 -12.05 -23.31 -2.66
C LEU A 147 -13.02 -22.91 -3.78
N ASP A 148 -14.27 -23.38 -3.73
CA ASP A 148 -15.32 -22.99 -4.69
C ASP A 148 -15.66 -21.50 -4.60
N GLY A 149 -15.60 -20.91 -3.40
CA GLY A 149 -15.76 -19.46 -3.19
C GLY A 149 -14.61 -18.65 -3.79
N LEU A 150 -13.37 -19.11 -3.59
CA LEU A 150 -12.17 -18.49 -4.17
C LEU A 150 -12.23 -18.49 -5.71
N LEU A 151 -12.61 -19.62 -6.31
CA LEU A 151 -12.72 -19.73 -7.77
C LEU A 151 -13.84 -18.84 -8.31
N ARG A 152 -15.01 -18.77 -7.65
CA ARG A 152 -16.08 -17.84 -8.05
C ARG A 152 -15.65 -16.37 -7.97
N GLN A 153 -14.99 -15.98 -6.87
CA GLN A 153 -14.46 -14.62 -6.74
C GLN A 153 -13.46 -14.30 -7.86
N THR A 154 -12.63 -15.27 -8.22
CA THR A 154 -11.69 -15.15 -9.34
C THR A 154 -12.43 -14.93 -10.66
N ASP A 155 -13.46 -15.72 -10.96
CA ASP A 155 -14.29 -15.54 -12.16
C ASP A 155 -14.96 -14.17 -12.20
N ASP A 156 -15.48 -13.69 -11.07
CA ASP A 156 -16.08 -12.36 -10.96
C ASP A 156 -15.05 -11.25 -11.25
N ASN A 157 -13.80 -11.41 -10.79
CA ASN A 157 -12.72 -10.47 -11.07
C ASN A 157 -12.29 -10.52 -12.55
N LEU A 158 -12.23 -11.71 -13.16
CA LEU A 158 -11.97 -11.83 -14.60
C LEU A 158 -13.07 -11.17 -15.44
N ALA A 159 -14.33 -11.31 -15.02
CA ALA A 159 -15.48 -10.66 -15.68
C ALA A 159 -15.43 -9.12 -15.58
N LYS A 160 -14.85 -8.57 -14.50
CA LYS A 160 -14.56 -7.12 -14.36
C LYS A 160 -13.39 -6.65 -15.23
N GLY A 161 -12.65 -7.57 -15.85
CA GLY A 161 -11.57 -7.27 -16.79
C GLY A 161 -10.15 -7.39 -16.22
N PHE A 162 -10.00 -7.85 -14.97
CA PHE A 162 -8.68 -8.09 -14.39
C PHE A 162 -7.91 -9.16 -15.16
N ARG A 163 -6.59 -8.95 -15.29
CA ARG A 163 -5.65 -9.83 -15.99
C ARG A 163 -4.49 -10.29 -15.10
N ALA A 164 -4.66 -10.11 -13.79
CA ALA A 164 -3.75 -10.54 -12.75
C ALA A 164 -4.55 -10.67 -11.44
N ILE A 165 -4.22 -11.66 -10.61
CA ILE A 165 -4.93 -11.97 -9.36
C ILE A 165 -3.91 -12.20 -8.24
N LYS A 166 -4.18 -11.67 -7.04
CA LYS A 166 -3.47 -12.03 -5.81
C LYS A 166 -4.42 -12.75 -4.87
N MET A 167 -3.97 -13.84 -4.26
CA MET A 167 -4.73 -14.62 -3.27
C MET A 167 -3.95 -14.77 -1.96
N LYS A 168 -4.67 -14.98 -0.85
CA LYS A 168 -4.04 -15.19 0.46
C LYS A 168 -3.56 -16.63 0.66
N VAL A 169 -2.40 -16.76 1.31
CA VAL A 169 -1.80 -17.99 1.83
C VAL A 169 -1.42 -17.80 3.30
N GLY A 170 -0.79 -18.78 3.94
CA GLY A 170 -0.45 -18.72 5.36
C GLY A 170 -1.46 -19.45 6.25
N ARG A 171 -2.11 -20.48 5.72
CA ARG A 171 -2.95 -21.37 6.53
C ARG A 171 -2.09 -22.20 7.49
N ALA A 172 -2.73 -22.77 8.51
CA ALA A 172 -2.07 -23.59 9.53
C ALA A 172 -1.30 -24.80 8.94
N ARG A 173 -1.75 -25.30 7.78
CA ARG A 173 -1.09 -26.41 7.06
C ARG A 173 -0.69 -25.94 5.68
N LEU A 174 0.62 -25.89 5.40
CA LEU A 174 1.17 -25.55 4.09
C LEU A 174 0.56 -26.39 2.95
N SER A 175 0.18 -27.64 3.21
CA SER A 175 -0.48 -28.48 2.20
C SER A 175 -1.81 -27.93 1.70
N GLU A 176 -2.53 -27.16 2.52
CA GLU A 176 -3.77 -26.50 2.11
C GLU A 176 -3.50 -25.33 1.16
N ASP A 177 -2.49 -24.51 1.46
CA ASP A 177 -2.06 -23.42 0.58
C ASP A 177 -1.57 -23.97 -0.76
N VAL A 178 -0.74 -25.00 -0.75
CA VAL A 178 -0.27 -25.69 -1.97
C VAL A 178 -1.44 -26.22 -2.80
N ALA A 179 -2.46 -26.80 -2.17
CA ALA A 179 -3.63 -27.30 -2.88
C ALA A 179 -4.47 -26.17 -3.50
N ARG A 180 -4.64 -25.06 -2.77
CA ARG A 180 -5.38 -23.88 -3.25
C ARG A 180 -4.66 -23.19 -4.40
N VAL A 181 -3.35 -22.95 -4.28
CA VAL A 181 -2.54 -22.31 -5.32
C VAL A 181 -2.49 -23.19 -6.57
N ARG A 182 -2.38 -24.52 -6.42
CA ARG A 182 -2.50 -25.45 -7.55
C ARG A 182 -3.84 -25.27 -8.28
N ALA A 183 -4.95 -25.31 -7.55
CA ALA A 183 -6.28 -25.19 -8.14
C ALA A 183 -6.46 -23.83 -8.85
N MET A 184 -5.96 -22.75 -8.27
CA MET A 184 -5.96 -21.42 -8.90
C MET A 184 -5.11 -21.38 -10.18
N ARG A 185 -3.92 -21.97 -10.17
CA ARG A 185 -3.06 -22.08 -11.36
C ARG A 185 -3.73 -22.92 -12.46
N GLU A 186 -4.34 -24.05 -12.11
CA GLU A 186 -5.10 -24.89 -13.05
C GLU A 186 -6.31 -24.14 -13.65
N HIS A 187 -7.00 -23.33 -12.84
CA HIS A 187 -8.16 -22.54 -13.26
C HIS A 187 -7.80 -21.36 -14.16
N LEU A 188 -6.74 -20.63 -13.82
CA LEU A 188 -6.29 -19.43 -14.55
C LEU A 188 -5.48 -19.77 -15.81
N GLY A 189 -4.89 -20.96 -15.86
CA GLY A 189 -4.01 -21.42 -16.93
C GLY A 189 -2.54 -21.04 -16.74
N GLU A 190 -1.69 -21.64 -17.56
CA GLU A 190 -0.25 -21.35 -17.59
C GLU A 190 0.00 -19.90 -18.04
N GLY A 191 0.92 -19.21 -17.36
CA GLY A 191 1.33 -17.84 -17.70
C GLY A 191 0.37 -16.72 -17.28
N PHE A 192 -0.80 -17.03 -16.69
CA PHE A 192 -1.63 -15.99 -16.10
C PHE A 192 -0.94 -15.42 -14.83
N PRO A 193 -0.81 -14.09 -14.67
CA PRO A 193 -0.19 -13.50 -13.48
C PRO A 193 -0.98 -13.83 -12.20
N LEU A 194 -0.36 -14.64 -11.34
CA LEU A 194 -0.89 -15.02 -10.04
C LEU A 194 0.13 -14.62 -8.97
N MET A 195 -0.31 -13.88 -7.96
CA MET A 195 0.48 -13.51 -6.80
C MET A 195 -0.07 -14.23 -5.56
N VAL A 196 0.78 -14.42 -4.56
CA VAL A 196 0.38 -14.99 -3.27
C VAL A 196 0.87 -14.10 -2.14
N ASP A 197 0.04 -13.92 -1.13
CA ASP A 197 0.35 -13.06 0.02
C ASP A 197 0.16 -13.81 1.33
N ALA A 198 1.22 -13.84 2.14
CA ALA A 198 1.26 -14.53 3.41
C ALA A 198 0.95 -13.63 4.62
N ASN A 199 0.87 -12.31 4.45
CA ASN A 199 0.71 -11.30 5.51
C ASN A 199 1.54 -11.63 6.76
N MET A 200 2.85 -11.70 6.61
CA MET A 200 3.84 -11.89 7.69
C MET A 200 3.74 -13.21 8.46
N LYS A 201 2.99 -14.20 7.95
CA LYS A 201 2.62 -15.39 8.72
C LYS A 201 3.80 -16.24 9.20
N TRP A 202 4.82 -16.36 8.37
CA TRP A 202 5.83 -17.39 8.53
C TRP A 202 7.10 -16.84 9.18
N SER A 203 7.85 -17.71 9.84
CA SER A 203 9.28 -17.51 10.06
C SER A 203 10.05 -17.63 8.73
N ALA A 204 11.30 -17.16 8.67
CA ALA A 204 12.12 -17.29 7.47
C ALA A 204 12.27 -18.75 6.98
N ASP A 205 12.41 -19.72 7.89
CA ASP A 205 12.53 -21.14 7.52
C ASP A 205 11.23 -21.69 6.93
N GLU A 206 10.09 -21.33 7.52
CA GLU A 206 8.77 -21.70 7.01
C GLU A 206 8.49 -21.05 5.66
N ALA A 207 8.83 -19.78 5.49
CA ALA A 207 8.70 -19.05 4.24
C ALA A 207 9.55 -19.66 3.12
N ILE A 208 10.79 -20.05 3.39
CA ILE A 208 11.65 -20.74 2.40
C ILE A 208 11.02 -22.09 2.00
N ARG A 209 10.52 -22.85 2.98
CA ARG A 209 9.82 -24.11 2.72
C ARG A 209 8.55 -23.89 1.88
N ALA A 210 7.77 -22.87 2.20
CA ALA A 210 6.56 -22.52 1.48
C ALA A 210 6.87 -22.07 0.05
N ALA A 211 7.81 -21.14 -0.13
CA ALA A 211 8.23 -20.65 -1.44
C ALA A 211 8.66 -21.80 -2.37
N ARG A 212 9.47 -22.74 -1.88
CA ARG A 212 9.87 -23.93 -2.66
C ARG A 212 8.71 -24.86 -3.02
N ALA A 213 7.72 -24.97 -2.14
CA ALA A 213 6.52 -25.77 -2.40
C ALA A 213 5.57 -25.09 -3.40
N LEU A 214 5.60 -23.76 -3.47
CA LEU A 214 4.79 -22.95 -4.38
C LEU A 214 5.46 -22.68 -5.74
N LEU A 215 6.79 -22.81 -5.80
CA LEU A 215 7.60 -22.62 -7.01
C LEU A 215 7.05 -23.31 -8.28
N PRO A 216 6.54 -24.56 -8.23
CA PRO A 216 5.97 -25.21 -9.42
C PRO A 216 4.74 -24.52 -10.03
N PHE A 217 4.10 -23.62 -9.30
CA PHE A 217 2.91 -22.88 -9.76
C PHE A 217 3.24 -21.48 -10.29
N ASP A 218 4.53 -21.12 -10.33
CA ASP A 218 5.04 -19.89 -10.95
C ASP A 218 4.27 -18.62 -10.53
N PRO A 219 4.17 -18.30 -9.23
CA PRO A 219 3.61 -17.02 -8.80
C PRO A 219 4.57 -15.88 -9.16
N VAL A 220 4.02 -14.73 -9.55
CA VAL A 220 4.81 -13.52 -9.90
C VAL A 220 5.61 -13.03 -8.70
N TRP A 221 5.02 -13.07 -7.50
CA TRP A 221 5.71 -12.83 -6.24
C TRP A 221 5.05 -13.56 -5.08
N LEU A 222 5.83 -13.71 -4.00
CA LEU A 222 5.37 -14.03 -2.66
C LEU A 222 5.46 -12.77 -1.80
N GLU A 223 4.32 -12.29 -1.31
CA GLU A 223 4.19 -11.05 -0.54
C GLU A 223 4.28 -11.30 0.95
N GLU A 224 4.95 -10.37 1.65
CA GLU A 224 5.18 -10.36 3.09
C GLU A 224 5.33 -11.77 3.71
N PRO A 225 6.33 -12.56 3.29
CA PRO A 225 6.50 -13.92 3.81
C PRO A 225 6.76 -13.97 5.32
N VAL A 226 7.42 -12.93 5.84
CA VAL A 226 7.87 -12.80 7.24
C VAL A 226 7.50 -11.41 7.77
N ILE A 227 7.63 -11.18 9.08
CA ILE A 227 7.42 -9.86 9.68
C ILE A 227 8.37 -8.81 9.05
N PRO A 228 7.91 -7.56 8.83
CA PRO A 228 8.69 -6.51 8.16
C PRO A 228 9.92 -6.09 8.96
N ASP A 229 9.90 -6.28 10.29
CA ASP A 229 11.04 -5.99 11.17
C ASP A 229 12.23 -6.94 10.93
N ASP A 230 12.00 -8.16 10.42
CA ASP A 230 13.03 -9.16 10.18
C ASP A 230 13.66 -9.00 8.78
N ILE A 231 14.32 -7.86 8.55
CA ILE A 231 14.99 -7.54 7.28
C ILE A 231 16.01 -8.63 6.89
N ALA A 232 16.73 -9.19 7.87
CA ALA A 232 17.73 -10.23 7.63
C ALA A 232 17.07 -11.55 7.21
N GLY A 233 15.98 -11.94 7.86
CA GLY A 233 15.17 -13.09 7.49
C GLY A 233 14.54 -12.91 6.11
N GLN A 234 14.04 -11.72 5.78
CA GLN A 234 13.47 -11.44 4.48
C GLN A 234 14.50 -11.55 3.35
N ALA A 235 15.70 -10.97 3.54
CA ALA A 235 16.82 -11.15 2.62
C ALA A 235 17.25 -12.62 2.48
N ARG A 236 17.11 -13.41 3.55
CA ARG A 236 17.35 -14.86 3.49
C ARG A 236 16.29 -15.58 2.65
N VAL A 237 15.01 -15.23 2.80
CA VAL A 237 13.92 -15.77 1.98
C VAL A 237 14.15 -15.46 0.50
N VAL A 238 14.51 -14.21 0.15
CA VAL A 238 14.85 -13.84 -1.24
C VAL A 238 15.97 -14.71 -1.81
N ARG A 239 17.03 -14.96 -1.05
CA ARG A 239 18.18 -15.76 -1.51
C ARG A 239 17.89 -17.26 -1.62
N GLU A 240 17.08 -17.82 -0.70
CA GLU A 240 16.95 -19.27 -0.53
C GLU A 240 15.60 -19.86 -0.99
N GLY A 241 14.56 -19.02 -1.10
CA GLY A 241 13.19 -19.42 -1.40
C GLY A 241 12.90 -19.64 -2.88
N GLY A 242 13.61 -18.93 -3.76
CA GLY A 242 13.53 -19.10 -5.22
C GLY A 242 12.37 -18.38 -5.91
N LEU A 243 11.50 -17.70 -5.15
CA LEU A 243 10.45 -16.83 -5.68
C LEU A 243 10.81 -15.36 -5.50
N PRO A 244 10.36 -14.46 -6.40
CA PRO A 244 10.39 -13.03 -6.14
C PRO A 244 9.58 -12.70 -4.87
N VAL A 245 10.02 -11.67 -4.13
CA VAL A 245 9.37 -11.21 -2.90
C VAL A 245 8.86 -9.79 -3.06
N ALA A 246 7.59 -9.58 -2.77
CA ALA A 246 6.99 -8.26 -2.59
C ALA A 246 6.87 -7.93 -1.09
N ALA A 247 7.07 -6.66 -0.74
CA ALA A 247 6.85 -6.15 0.60
C ALA A 247 6.95 -4.63 0.64
N GLY A 248 6.25 -4.03 1.59
CA GLY A 248 6.29 -2.59 1.82
C GLY A 248 5.04 -2.02 2.46
N GLU A 249 3.90 -2.71 2.38
CA GLU A 249 2.61 -2.21 2.87
C GLU A 249 2.66 -1.83 4.36
N ASN A 250 3.55 -2.48 5.13
CA ASN A 250 3.77 -2.24 6.56
C ASN A 250 4.95 -1.33 6.91
N LEU A 251 5.73 -0.88 5.91
CA LEU A 251 6.84 0.05 6.11
C LEU A 251 6.31 1.50 6.11
N ARG A 252 6.71 2.28 7.11
CA ARG A 252 6.13 3.61 7.37
C ARG A 252 7.06 4.76 6.98
N SER A 253 8.18 4.49 6.31
CA SER A 253 9.13 5.53 5.98
C SER A 253 10.12 5.17 4.88
N LEU A 254 10.62 6.20 4.20
CA LEU A 254 11.70 6.09 3.21
C LEU A 254 12.92 5.32 3.75
N TRP A 255 13.24 5.49 5.04
CA TRP A 255 14.41 4.85 5.65
C TRP A 255 14.22 3.34 5.83
N GLU A 256 13.00 2.89 6.12
CA GLU A 256 12.70 1.45 6.22
C GLU A 256 12.78 0.79 4.84
N PHE A 257 12.21 1.42 3.81
CA PHE A 257 12.38 0.98 2.42
C PHE A 257 13.85 0.90 2.02
N ARG A 258 14.64 1.92 2.37
CA ARG A 258 16.08 1.91 2.13
C ARG A 258 16.78 0.73 2.79
N HIS A 259 16.51 0.45 4.06
CA HIS A 259 17.13 -0.69 4.74
C HIS A 259 16.74 -2.03 4.09
N LEU A 260 15.47 -2.19 3.71
CA LEU A 260 14.99 -3.42 3.08
C LEU A 260 15.62 -3.62 1.70
N ILE A 261 15.64 -2.58 0.86
CA ILE A 261 16.21 -2.61 -0.49
C ILE A 261 17.73 -2.83 -0.44
N GLU A 262 18.46 -2.08 0.41
CA GLU A 262 19.92 -2.22 0.57
C GLU A 262 20.32 -3.62 1.04
N ALA A 263 19.48 -4.28 1.85
CA ALA A 263 19.73 -5.64 2.33
C ALA A 263 19.44 -6.72 1.27
N GLY A 264 18.86 -6.36 0.11
CA GLY A 264 18.35 -7.32 -0.86
C GLY A 264 17.17 -8.14 -0.33
N GLY A 265 16.37 -7.54 0.56
CA GLY A 265 15.22 -8.18 1.20
C GLY A 265 13.92 -8.13 0.38
N VAL A 266 13.91 -7.46 -0.77
CA VAL A 266 12.73 -7.31 -1.60
C VAL A 266 13.10 -7.25 -3.07
N THR A 267 12.22 -7.76 -3.94
CA THR A 267 12.34 -7.63 -5.40
C THR A 267 11.21 -6.81 -6.01
N TYR A 268 10.09 -6.65 -5.28
CA TYR A 268 8.97 -5.75 -5.60
C TYR A 268 8.64 -4.87 -4.38
N PRO A 269 9.34 -3.73 -4.18
CA PRO A 269 8.93 -2.74 -3.18
C PRO A 269 7.47 -2.31 -3.36
N GLU A 270 6.73 -2.32 -2.26
CA GLU A 270 5.28 -2.12 -2.24
C GLU A 270 4.86 -1.01 -1.27
N PRO A 271 5.19 0.26 -1.53
CA PRO A 271 4.70 1.37 -0.71
C PRO A 271 3.17 1.52 -0.82
N ASP A 272 2.54 1.86 0.30
CA ASP A 272 1.15 2.32 0.35
C ASP A 272 1.15 3.83 0.64
N VAL A 273 0.54 4.60 -0.27
CA VAL A 273 0.50 6.07 -0.19
C VAL A 273 -0.20 6.57 1.08
N THR A 274 -1.12 5.80 1.64
CA THR A 274 -1.90 6.18 2.83
C THR A 274 -1.12 6.09 4.12
N ASN A 275 0.04 5.40 4.12
CA ASN A 275 0.70 5.05 5.37
C ASN A 275 2.23 5.18 5.37
N CYS A 276 2.86 5.40 4.20
CA CYS A 276 4.31 5.60 4.10
C CYS A 276 4.75 7.07 4.22
N GLY A 277 3.79 8.00 4.33
CA GLY A 277 4.02 9.45 4.36
C GLY A 277 3.46 10.18 3.13
N GLY A 278 2.45 9.65 2.45
CA GLY A 278 1.79 10.32 1.34
C GLY A 278 2.54 10.26 0.01
N VAL A 279 2.08 11.07 -0.93
CA VAL A 279 2.64 11.18 -2.29
C VAL A 279 4.13 11.53 -2.26
N THR A 280 4.52 12.46 -1.39
CA THR A 280 5.92 12.89 -1.25
C THR A 280 6.84 11.73 -0.88
N ALA A 281 6.46 10.91 0.09
CA ALA A 281 7.28 9.78 0.52
C ALA A 281 7.24 8.63 -0.49
N PHE A 282 6.06 8.31 -1.03
CA PHE A 282 5.89 7.28 -2.06
C PHE A 282 6.79 7.55 -3.27
N MET A 283 6.81 8.78 -3.80
CA MET A 283 7.66 9.11 -4.95
C MET A 283 9.15 8.99 -4.64
N LYS A 284 9.57 9.27 -3.40
CA LYS A 284 10.96 9.04 -2.97
C LYS A 284 11.29 7.55 -2.93
N VAL A 285 10.36 6.70 -2.48
CA VAL A 285 10.51 5.25 -2.49
C VAL A 285 10.56 4.71 -3.93
N ALA A 286 9.69 5.20 -4.82
CA ALA A 286 9.67 4.79 -6.23
C ALA A 286 11.00 5.08 -6.94
N HIS A 287 11.56 6.28 -6.78
CA HIS A 287 12.88 6.62 -7.33
C HIS A 287 14.03 5.87 -6.66
N LEU A 288 13.92 5.55 -5.37
CA LEU A 288 14.88 4.67 -4.70
C LEU A 288 14.87 3.26 -5.31
N ALA A 289 13.69 2.68 -5.53
CA ALA A 289 13.55 1.40 -6.20
C ALA A 289 14.12 1.45 -7.64
N GLU A 290 13.86 2.54 -8.36
CA GLU A 290 14.40 2.76 -9.71
C GLU A 290 15.92 2.74 -9.73
N ALA A 291 16.57 3.39 -8.76
CA ALA A 291 18.04 3.41 -8.66
C ALA A 291 18.65 2.02 -8.39
N PHE A 292 17.88 1.09 -7.82
CA PHE A 292 18.26 -0.31 -7.61
C PHE A 292 17.78 -1.23 -8.74
N ASN A 293 17.23 -0.66 -9.83
CA ASN A 293 16.65 -1.40 -10.95
C ASN A 293 15.53 -2.37 -10.50
N LEU A 294 14.75 -1.95 -9.50
CA LEU A 294 13.60 -2.69 -9.00
C LEU A 294 12.30 -2.08 -9.53
N PRO A 295 11.32 -2.91 -9.90
CA PRO A 295 9.96 -2.44 -10.15
C PRO A 295 9.31 -1.96 -8.84
N VAL A 296 8.35 -1.04 -8.91
CA VAL A 296 7.55 -0.60 -7.75
C VAL A 296 6.08 -0.98 -7.95
N THR A 297 5.54 -1.80 -7.04
CA THR A 297 4.11 -2.12 -6.94
C THR A 297 3.49 -1.23 -5.86
N SER A 298 2.25 -1.49 -5.45
CA SER A 298 1.62 -0.79 -4.34
C SER A 298 0.46 -1.57 -3.75
N ASP A 299 0.25 -1.43 -2.44
CA ASP A 299 -0.99 -1.75 -1.74
C ASP A 299 -1.83 -0.47 -1.63
N GLY A 300 -3.16 -0.63 -1.72
CA GLY A 300 -4.06 0.35 -1.13
C GLY A 300 -4.38 1.56 -2.00
N ALA A 301 -5.51 2.18 -1.67
CA ALA A 301 -5.93 3.49 -2.20
C ALA A 301 -5.76 3.64 -3.72
N HIS A 302 -6.22 2.63 -4.47
CA HIS A 302 -5.90 2.50 -5.89
C HIS A 302 -6.35 3.70 -6.75
N ASP A 303 -7.38 4.42 -6.31
CA ASP A 303 -7.89 5.67 -6.88
C ASP A 303 -6.86 6.82 -6.81
N VAL A 304 -6.02 6.86 -5.78
CA VAL A 304 -4.91 7.81 -5.67
C VAL A 304 -3.65 7.20 -6.26
N THR A 305 -3.30 5.97 -5.86
CA THR A 305 -2.03 5.30 -6.18
C THR A 305 -1.82 5.10 -7.69
N VAL A 306 -2.89 4.98 -8.47
CA VAL A 306 -2.82 5.00 -9.94
C VAL A 306 -2.07 6.22 -10.49
N HIS A 307 -2.20 7.39 -9.85
CA HIS A 307 -1.49 8.59 -10.28
C HIS A 307 0.02 8.51 -10.07
N LEU A 308 0.45 7.86 -8.99
CA LEU A 308 1.84 7.76 -8.59
C LEU A 308 2.55 6.74 -9.47
N LEU A 309 1.96 5.56 -9.66
CA LEU A 309 2.49 4.56 -10.59
C LEU A 309 2.46 5.07 -12.04
N ALA A 310 1.44 5.82 -12.46
CA ALA A 310 1.41 6.44 -13.80
C ALA A 310 2.53 7.47 -14.03
N ALA A 311 3.14 8.00 -12.97
CA ALA A 311 4.18 9.02 -13.05
C ALA A 311 5.60 8.44 -13.21
N VAL A 312 5.82 7.16 -12.89
CA VAL A 312 7.16 6.55 -12.85
C VAL A 312 7.36 5.46 -13.93
N PRO A 313 8.59 5.31 -14.46
CA PRO A 313 8.88 4.33 -15.50
C PRO A 313 9.03 2.89 -14.96
N ASN A 314 9.44 2.73 -13.69
CA ASN A 314 9.66 1.43 -13.06
C ASN A 314 8.40 0.85 -12.38
N ARG A 315 7.20 1.30 -12.76
CA ARG A 315 5.96 0.75 -12.18
C ARG A 315 5.79 -0.75 -12.48
N SER A 316 5.23 -1.47 -11.53
CA SER A 316 4.65 -2.80 -11.67
C SER A 316 3.12 -2.69 -11.73
N TYR A 317 2.43 -3.76 -11.36
CA TYR A 317 1.00 -3.76 -11.15
C TYR A 317 0.59 -2.86 -9.98
N LEU A 318 -0.57 -2.21 -10.13
CA LEU A 318 -1.34 -1.57 -9.07
C LEU A 318 -2.25 -2.62 -8.42
N GLU A 319 -2.22 -2.74 -7.09
CA GLU A 319 -3.30 -3.43 -6.40
C GLU A 319 -4.61 -2.67 -6.55
N ALA A 320 -5.67 -3.38 -6.93
CA ALA A 320 -7.03 -2.91 -6.74
C ALA A 320 -7.75 -3.90 -5.82
N HIS A 321 -7.92 -3.51 -4.55
CA HIS A 321 -8.72 -4.25 -3.57
C HIS A 321 -10.04 -3.53 -3.27
N GLY A 322 -10.97 -4.28 -2.68
CA GLY A 322 -12.39 -3.94 -2.58
C GLY A 322 -12.82 -3.44 -1.20
N PHE A 323 -12.19 -2.37 -0.72
CA PHE A 323 -12.86 -1.48 0.23
C PHE A 323 -13.75 -0.48 -0.51
#